data_AF-A0A945VIH7-F1
#
_entry.id   AF-A0A945VIH7-F1
#
_cell.length_a   1.000
_cell.length_b   1.000
_cell.length_c   1.000
_cell.angle_alpha   90.00
_cell.angle_beta   90.00
_cell.angle_gamma   90.00
#
_symmetry.space_group_name_H-M   'P 1'
#
loop_
_entity.id
_entity.type
_entity.pdbx_description
1 polymer ?
#
loop_
_entity_poly.entity_id
_entity_poly.type
_entity_poly.pdbx_seq_one_letter_code
_entity_poly.pdbx_strand_id
1 'polypeptide(L)'
;MDSKLTQKGFTLIEVLVMTVLLAMAFLVFLGSLNLGRDLQNKSEVKSVQAILLHDLQEQIKSRRFDENLIAPWSGDLGTDVQENSNLIFDGSNDFVTLPDFSYLNDITFSGWIKIHTRNNWERIFDFGKGGSGDMFLTVQGGRTGGDLEMTLHPNPGAYTIDPGVTLEDSQWHHIVFTYDKGGAGMKLYIDGALTGSNIYNIKSFSDWGNGQNFYLGKANWNDPYFDGEMDEVSIFSIAITSEEVTSIYNGGQNADLRTSFGDYQSAQNLVGYWKMNEGSGTVISDLSPFNNNAFLNGVSWGIGSGGSEISLSDFDDVDDFKNYQITQYADHPAFGAQVYVEYVNWASKFRVVSTTPTEYKRVVVNISHSSFSTLTDTLIIGAGL
;
A
#
# COMPACT_ATOMS: atom_id res chain seq x y z
N MET A 1 -61.78 -71.75 40.36
CA MET A 1 -61.42 -70.37 40.76
C MET A 1 -61.33 -70.43 42.27
N ASP A 2 -60.18 -70.39 42.94
CA ASP A 2 -59.00 -69.55 42.77
C ASP A 2 -57.73 -70.32 43.16
N SER A 3 -56.77 -70.41 42.23
CA SER A 3 -55.37 -70.69 42.54
C SER A 3 -54.60 -69.38 42.32
N LYS A 4 -54.57 -68.51 43.33
CA LYS A 4 -53.74 -67.30 43.28
C LYS A 4 -52.82 -67.24 44.50
N LEU A 5 -51.53 -67.36 44.16
CA LEU A 5 -50.39 -66.68 44.78
C LEU A 5 -49.82 -67.27 46.09
N THR A 6 -49.04 -68.34 45.96
CA THR A 6 -47.86 -68.57 46.82
C THR A 6 -46.62 -67.96 46.16
N GLN A 7 -46.57 -66.63 46.06
CA GLN A 7 -45.31 -65.93 45.77
C GLN A 7 -44.61 -65.64 47.10
N LYS A 8 -43.42 -66.24 47.32
CA LYS A 8 -42.52 -65.79 48.39
C LYS A 8 -42.15 -64.33 48.11
N GLY A 9 -42.57 -63.41 48.98
CA GLY A 9 -42.16 -62.01 48.91
C GLY A 9 -40.66 -61.87 49.16
N PHE A 10 -40.07 -60.80 48.64
CA PHE A 10 -38.67 -60.46 48.91
C PHE A 10 -38.48 -60.08 50.38
N THR A 11 -37.36 -60.52 50.95
CA THR A 11 -36.91 -60.07 52.26
C THR A 11 -36.48 -58.60 52.20
N LEU A 12 -36.59 -57.89 53.32
CA LEU A 12 -36.16 -56.49 53.42
C LEU A 12 -34.70 -56.30 52.98
N ILE A 13 -33.85 -57.30 53.24
CA ILE A 13 -32.43 -57.30 52.90
C ILE A 13 -32.21 -57.40 51.39
N GLU A 14 -33.01 -58.20 50.67
CA GLU A 14 -32.94 -58.30 49.20
C GLU A 14 -33.36 -56.99 48.53
N VAL A 15 -34.38 -56.32 49.06
CA VAL A 15 -34.82 -55.00 48.56
C VAL A 15 -33.75 -53.93 48.83
N LEU A 16 -33.13 -53.95 50.02
CA LEU A 16 -32.05 -53.02 50.37
C LEU A 16 -30.82 -53.22 49.47
N VAL A 17 -30.42 -54.48 49.24
CA VAL A 17 -29.28 -54.80 48.37
C VAL A 17 -29.55 -54.36 46.93
N MET A 18 -30.74 -54.63 46.40
CA MET A 18 -31.10 -54.22 45.04
C MET A 18 -31.14 -52.71 44.86
N THR A 19 -31.66 -51.97 45.84
CA THR A 19 -31.70 -50.49 45.77
C THR A 19 -30.30 -49.88 45.82
N VAL A 20 -29.39 -50.43 46.64
CA VAL A 20 -27.99 -49.99 46.69
C VAL A 20 -27.25 -50.31 45.39
N LEU A 21 -27.43 -51.51 44.84
CA LEU A 21 -26.84 -51.89 43.54
C LEU A 21 -27.35 -51.00 42.40
N LEU A 22 -28.65 -50.72 42.36
CA LEU A 22 -29.26 -49.84 41.36
C LEU A 22 -28.72 -48.41 41.49
N ALA A 23 -28.57 -47.88 42.70
CA ALA A 23 -28.01 -46.56 42.94
C ALA A 23 -26.54 -46.46 42.48
N MET A 24 -25.72 -47.47 42.78
CA MET A 24 -24.32 -47.51 42.31
C MET A 24 -24.23 -47.62 40.79
N ALA A 25 -25.06 -48.46 40.16
CA ALA A 25 -25.11 -48.58 38.69
C ALA A 25 -25.53 -47.25 38.04
N PHE A 26 -26.49 -46.54 38.63
CA PHE A 26 -26.92 -45.23 38.15
C PHE A 26 -25.84 -44.15 38.29
N LEU A 27 -25.04 -44.16 39.36
CA LEU A 27 -23.89 -43.26 39.53
C LEU A 27 -22.82 -43.49 38.45
N VAL A 28 -22.50 -44.76 38.15
CA VAL A 28 -21.56 -45.10 37.08
C VAL A 28 -22.10 -44.64 35.72
N PHE A 29 -23.39 -44.86 35.46
CA PHE A 29 -24.05 -44.38 34.25
C PHE A 29 -23.97 -42.86 34.12
N LEU A 30 -24.30 -42.10 35.17
CA LEU A 30 -24.14 -40.64 35.18
C LEU A 30 -22.69 -40.22 34.91
N GLY A 31 -21.71 -40.91 35.51
CA GLY A 31 -20.29 -40.69 35.24
C GLY A 31 -19.93 -40.87 33.77
N SER A 32 -20.39 -41.95 33.14
CA SER A 32 -20.17 -42.21 31.71
C SER A 32 -20.84 -41.18 30.80
N LEU A 33 -22.03 -40.70 31.16
CA LEU A 33 -22.76 -39.70 30.38
C LEU A 33 -22.08 -38.33 30.43
N ASN A 34 -21.59 -37.96 31.62
CA ASN A 34 -20.79 -36.73 31.80
C ASN A 34 -19.47 -36.81 31.02
N LEU A 35 -18.79 -37.95 31.05
CA LEU A 35 -17.56 -38.16 30.26
C LEU A 35 -17.83 -38.06 28.75
N GLY A 36 -18.92 -38.68 28.27
CA GLY A 36 -19.30 -38.61 26.85
C GLY A 36 -19.55 -37.17 26.40
N ARG A 37 -20.27 -36.38 27.21
CA ARG A 37 -20.51 -34.96 26.93
C ARG A 37 -19.22 -34.14 26.93
N ASP A 38 -18.33 -34.39 27.90
CA ASP A 38 -17.05 -33.69 27.98
C ASP A 38 -16.14 -33.98 26.77
N LEU A 39 -16.07 -35.25 26.36
CA LEU A 39 -15.34 -35.66 25.17
C LEU A 39 -15.91 -35.04 23.90
N GLN A 40 -17.23 -34.99 23.75
CA GLN A 40 -17.89 -34.35 22.62
C GLN A 40 -17.54 -32.86 22.56
N ASN A 41 -17.72 -32.13 23.66
CA ASN A 41 -17.39 -30.70 23.74
C ASN A 41 -15.91 -30.44 23.38
N LYS A 42 -15.00 -31.26 23.91
CA LYS A 42 -13.56 -31.15 23.62
C LYS A 42 -13.24 -31.43 22.15
N SER A 43 -13.95 -32.38 21.54
CA SER A 43 -13.80 -32.70 20.11
C SER A 43 -14.28 -31.56 19.22
N GLU A 44 -15.43 -30.97 19.55
CA GLU A 44 -15.99 -29.83 18.80
C GLU A 44 -15.05 -28.62 18.86
N VAL A 45 -14.58 -28.24 20.06
CA VAL A 45 -13.63 -27.11 20.21
C VAL A 45 -12.33 -27.35 19.44
N LYS A 46 -11.74 -28.55 19.54
CA LYS A 46 -10.52 -28.89 18.80
C LYS A 46 -10.72 -28.84 17.29
N SER A 47 -11.90 -29.23 16.81
CA SER A 47 -12.23 -29.17 15.38
C SER A 47 -12.26 -27.73 14.89
N VAL A 48 -12.89 -26.82 15.66
CA VAL A 48 -12.89 -25.38 15.34
C VAL A 48 -11.48 -24.79 15.40
N GLN A 49 -10.68 -25.10 16.43
CA GLN A 49 -9.28 -24.65 16.49
C GLN A 49 -8.48 -25.10 15.26
N ALA A 50 -8.66 -26.34 14.81
CA ALA A 50 -7.95 -26.88 13.66
C ALA A 50 -8.36 -26.20 12.34
N ILE A 51 -9.65 -25.88 12.16
CA ILE A 51 -10.16 -25.17 10.99
C ILE A 51 -9.60 -23.75 10.94
N LEU A 52 -9.69 -22.99 12.05
CA LEU A 52 -9.19 -21.62 12.12
C LEU A 52 -7.67 -21.56 11.94
N LEU A 53 -6.94 -22.53 12.49
CA LEU A 53 -5.50 -22.66 12.30
C LEU A 53 -5.17 -22.89 10.84
N HIS A 54 -5.86 -23.83 10.18
CA HIS A 54 -5.62 -24.14 8.79
C HIS A 54 -5.92 -22.94 7.88
N ASP A 55 -7.04 -22.26 8.10
CA ASP A 55 -7.44 -21.08 7.33
C ASP A 55 -6.38 -19.97 7.41
N LEU A 56 -5.92 -19.62 8.62
CA LEU A 56 -4.88 -18.60 8.81
C LEU A 56 -3.55 -19.03 8.18
N GLN A 57 -3.19 -20.31 8.23
CA GLN A 57 -2.00 -20.82 7.54
C GLN A 57 -2.10 -20.71 6.03
N GLU A 58 -3.26 -20.98 5.43
CA GLU A 58 -3.45 -20.84 3.98
C GLU A 58 -3.40 -19.36 3.55
N GLN A 59 -3.95 -18.46 4.37
CA GLN A 59 -3.81 -17.02 4.14
C GLN A 59 -2.33 -16.60 4.12
N ILE A 60 -1.54 -17.00 5.13
CA ILE A 60 -0.11 -16.70 5.21
C ILE A 60 0.65 -17.28 3.99
N LYS A 61 0.37 -18.53 3.61
CA LYS A 61 1.02 -19.18 2.46
C LYS A 61 0.67 -18.54 1.12
N SER A 62 -0.43 -17.80 1.04
CA SER A 62 -0.85 -17.10 -0.17
C SER A 62 -0.10 -15.79 -0.41
N ARG A 63 0.67 -15.31 0.58
CA ARG A 63 1.42 -14.06 0.51
C ARG A 63 2.81 -14.24 -0.09
N ARG A 64 3.40 -13.12 -0.51
CA ARG A 64 4.79 -13.07 -0.99
C ARG A 64 5.74 -13.39 0.16
N PHE A 65 6.95 -13.86 -0.17
CA PHE A 65 7.94 -14.14 0.86
C PHE A 65 8.42 -12.87 1.57
N ASP A 66 8.62 -11.79 0.82
CA ASP A 66 9.18 -10.50 1.27
C ASP A 66 8.72 -9.38 0.32
N GLU A 67 8.54 -8.17 0.85
CA GLU A 67 8.29 -6.93 0.10
C GLU A 67 9.46 -6.64 -0.85
N ASN A 68 10.69 -6.81 -0.37
CA ASN A 68 11.88 -6.55 -1.15
C ASN A 68 12.13 -7.70 -2.12
N LEU A 69 11.95 -7.40 -3.40
CA LEU A 69 12.13 -8.37 -4.48
C LEU A 69 13.60 -8.68 -4.80
N ILE A 70 14.57 -7.97 -4.19
CA ILE A 70 16.00 -8.10 -4.48
C ILE A 70 16.80 -8.30 -3.20
N ALA A 71 17.65 -9.33 -3.18
CA ALA A 71 18.55 -9.57 -2.07
C ALA A 71 19.57 -8.41 -1.87
N PRO A 72 19.89 -8.03 -0.61
CA PRO A 72 19.37 -8.58 0.64
C PRO A 72 17.96 -8.07 0.98
N TRP A 73 17.11 -8.98 1.44
CA TRP A 73 15.76 -8.69 1.95
C TRP A 73 15.75 -7.76 3.16
N SER A 74 14.55 -7.33 3.59
CA SER A 74 14.41 -6.44 4.75
C SER A 74 15.18 -6.95 5.98
N GLY A 75 15.81 -6.00 6.69
CA GLY A 75 16.54 -6.29 7.93
C GLY A 75 15.61 -6.52 9.12
N ASP A 76 14.42 -5.92 9.06
CA ASP A 76 13.45 -5.89 10.14
C ASP A 76 12.18 -6.63 9.71
N LEU A 77 11.88 -7.73 10.39
CA LEU A 77 10.60 -8.42 10.21
C LEU A 77 9.48 -7.55 10.80
N GLY A 78 8.33 -7.45 10.15
CA GLY A 78 7.09 -6.89 10.73
C GLY A 78 7.18 -5.45 11.19
N THR A 79 7.92 -4.63 10.46
CA THR A 79 7.80 -3.18 10.51
C THR A 79 7.71 -2.69 9.09
N ASP A 80 6.49 -2.61 8.59
CA ASP A 80 6.17 -1.97 7.32
C ASP A 80 6.24 -0.48 7.60
N VAL A 81 7.41 0.08 7.35
CA VAL A 81 7.64 1.51 7.50
C VAL A 81 8.28 2.00 6.22
N GLN A 82 7.53 1.86 5.13
CA GLN A 82 7.33 2.93 4.15
C GLN A 82 6.22 2.58 3.16
N GLU A 83 5.05 2.26 3.71
CA GLU A 83 3.81 2.21 2.94
C GLU A 83 3.41 3.67 2.63
N ASN A 84 3.87 4.12 1.47
CA ASN A 84 3.88 5.50 0.98
C ASN A 84 4.85 6.39 1.77
N SER A 85 6.04 6.62 1.21
CA SER A 85 6.81 7.82 1.53
C SER A 85 6.37 8.92 0.58
N ASN A 86 6.76 10.14 0.85
CA ASN A 86 6.64 11.22 -0.12
C ASN A 86 7.89 12.08 -0.05
N LEU A 87 8.04 13.00 -1.00
CA LEU A 87 9.07 14.02 -0.91
C LEU A 87 8.51 15.24 -0.18
N ILE A 88 9.29 15.78 0.76
CA ILE A 88 9.02 17.05 1.44
C ILE A 88 10.05 18.06 0.97
N PHE A 89 9.55 19.18 0.46
CA PHE A 89 10.31 20.35 0.02
C PHE A 89 10.11 21.48 1.03
N ASP A 90 11.20 22.10 1.49
CA ASP A 90 11.19 23.08 2.58
C ASP A 90 11.18 24.57 2.14
N GLY A 91 11.04 24.83 0.84
CA GLY A 91 11.05 26.19 0.28
C GLY A 91 12.42 26.88 0.21
N SER A 92 13.52 26.21 0.60
CA SER A 92 14.84 26.85 0.72
C SER A 92 15.84 26.44 -0.35
N ASN A 93 16.05 25.15 -0.57
CA ASN A 93 17.05 24.64 -1.51
C ASN A 93 16.71 23.26 -2.10
N ASP A 94 15.45 22.88 -1.99
CA ASP A 94 14.98 21.54 -2.26
C ASP A 94 14.47 21.41 -3.68
N PHE A 95 15.01 20.44 -4.42
CA PHE A 95 14.54 20.14 -5.76
C PHE A 95 14.92 18.72 -6.21
N VAL A 96 14.19 18.25 -7.21
CA VAL A 96 14.47 16.98 -7.90
C VAL A 96 14.92 17.28 -9.31
N THR A 97 15.99 16.61 -9.76
CA THR A 97 16.41 16.61 -11.16
C THR A 97 15.92 15.34 -11.83
N LEU A 98 15.06 15.49 -12.83
CA LEU A 98 14.63 14.40 -13.69
C LEU A 98 15.59 14.25 -14.89
N PRO A 99 15.58 13.10 -15.58
CA PRO A 99 16.36 12.91 -16.80
C PRO A 99 15.97 13.83 -17.96
N ASP A 100 16.79 13.81 -19.01
CA ASP A 100 16.58 14.65 -20.18
C ASP A 100 15.44 14.12 -21.08
N PHE A 101 14.30 14.80 -21.05
CA PHE A 101 13.15 14.55 -21.92
C PHE A 101 13.08 15.53 -23.12
N SER A 102 14.21 16.13 -23.52
CA SER A 102 14.29 17.07 -24.67
C SER A 102 13.74 16.50 -25.98
N TYR A 103 13.62 15.19 -26.11
CA TYR A 103 13.13 14.51 -27.32
C TYR A 103 11.60 14.51 -27.45
N LEU A 104 10.86 14.89 -26.41
CA LEU A 104 9.40 14.83 -26.41
C LEU A 104 8.76 15.90 -27.31
N ASN A 105 7.73 15.47 -28.04
CA ASN A 105 6.82 16.36 -28.78
C ASN A 105 5.57 16.63 -27.97
N ASP A 106 4.99 15.56 -27.44
CA ASP A 106 3.86 15.56 -26.53
C ASP A 106 4.36 15.21 -25.13
N ILE A 107 3.67 15.69 -24.12
CA ILE A 107 3.99 15.37 -22.74
C ILE A 107 2.73 15.34 -21.88
N THR A 108 2.68 14.41 -20.93
CA THR A 108 1.86 14.57 -19.74
C THR A 108 2.75 14.57 -18.52
N PHE A 109 2.60 15.58 -17.66
CA PHE A 109 3.05 15.54 -16.27
C PHE A 109 1.84 15.19 -15.39
N SER A 110 2.00 14.22 -14.50
CA SER A 110 0.99 13.85 -13.50
C SER A 110 1.68 13.65 -12.16
N GLY A 111 1.08 14.13 -11.08
CA GLY A 111 1.58 13.87 -9.73
C GLY A 111 0.56 14.26 -8.68
N TRP A 112 0.71 13.68 -7.48
CA TRP A 112 0.04 14.17 -6.29
C TRP A 112 0.92 15.24 -5.66
N ILE A 113 0.35 16.42 -5.43
CA ILE A 113 1.06 17.58 -4.88
C ILE A 113 0.26 18.16 -3.72
N LYS A 114 0.95 18.42 -2.61
CA LYS A 114 0.43 19.20 -1.48
C LYS A 114 1.22 20.50 -1.38
N ILE A 115 0.54 21.63 -1.34
CA ILE A 115 1.18 22.95 -1.34
C ILE A 115 1.09 23.52 0.07
N HIS A 116 2.22 23.92 0.66
CA HIS A 116 2.28 24.51 2.00
C HIS A 116 2.28 26.03 1.97
N THR A 117 3.06 26.63 1.06
CA THR A 117 3.10 28.08 0.89
C THR A 117 2.92 28.48 -0.58
N ARG A 118 2.57 29.75 -0.79
CA ARG A 118 2.31 30.30 -2.12
C ARG A 118 3.14 31.54 -2.35
N ASN A 119 4.45 31.36 -2.53
CA ASN A 119 5.32 32.46 -2.90
C ASN A 119 5.17 32.78 -4.39
N ASN A 120 5.39 34.05 -4.75
CA ASN A 120 5.39 34.46 -6.14
C ASN A 120 6.43 33.65 -6.93
N TRP A 121 6.01 33.05 -8.04
CA TRP A 121 6.87 32.31 -8.98
C TRP A 121 7.51 31.02 -8.46
N GLU A 122 7.03 30.51 -7.33
CA GLU A 122 7.40 29.21 -6.81
C GLU A 122 6.90 28.07 -7.70
N ARG A 123 7.80 27.17 -8.14
CA ARG A 123 7.52 26.18 -9.20
C ARG A 123 7.26 24.80 -8.63
N ILE A 124 6.12 24.21 -8.98
CA ILE A 124 5.89 22.76 -8.82
C ILE A 124 6.83 22.02 -9.77
N PHE A 125 6.83 22.41 -11.04
CA PHE A 125 7.83 21.97 -12.01
C PHE A 125 8.23 23.11 -12.95
N ASP A 126 9.43 23.04 -13.48
CA ASP A 126 9.95 23.93 -14.51
C ASP A 126 10.84 23.13 -15.48
N PHE A 127 10.32 22.90 -16.68
CA PHE A 127 10.93 22.09 -17.72
C PHE A 127 11.35 22.99 -18.88
N GLY A 128 12.62 22.92 -19.31
CA GLY A 128 13.16 23.72 -20.40
C GLY A 128 14.36 24.58 -20.01
N LYS A 129 14.44 25.79 -20.60
CA LYS A 129 15.58 26.72 -20.49
C LYS A 129 15.17 28.17 -20.20
N GLY A 130 14.18 28.38 -19.33
CA GLY A 130 13.88 29.69 -18.77
C GLY A 130 13.68 30.83 -19.78
N GLY A 131 12.55 30.83 -20.49
CA GLY A 131 12.10 31.84 -21.46
C GLY A 131 12.57 31.59 -22.89
N SER A 132 13.51 30.66 -23.08
CA SER A 132 14.06 30.27 -24.38
C SER A 132 13.46 28.97 -24.94
N GLY A 133 12.31 28.54 -24.39
CA GLY A 133 11.74 27.21 -24.60
C GLY A 133 11.57 26.53 -23.26
N ASP A 134 10.40 26.67 -22.65
CA ASP A 134 10.06 26.10 -21.34
C ASP A 134 8.57 25.97 -21.11
N MET A 135 8.23 25.11 -20.15
CA MET A 135 6.92 24.85 -19.61
C MET A 135 7.03 24.77 -18.10
N PHE A 136 6.22 25.53 -17.37
CA PHE A 136 6.21 25.46 -15.91
C PHE A 136 4.80 25.57 -15.35
N LEU A 137 4.66 25.05 -14.13
CA LEU A 137 3.50 25.26 -13.27
C LEU A 137 3.97 25.98 -12.00
N THR A 138 3.38 27.15 -11.71
CA THR A 138 3.67 27.94 -10.51
C THR A 138 2.46 28.07 -9.62
N VAL A 139 2.67 27.95 -8.30
CA VAL A 139 1.60 28.04 -7.28
C VAL A 139 0.95 29.42 -7.23
N GLN A 140 1.66 30.45 -7.66
CA GLN A 140 1.18 31.82 -7.76
C GLN A 140 1.83 32.54 -8.96
N GLY A 141 1.02 32.81 -9.98
CA GLY A 141 1.44 33.45 -11.23
C GLY A 141 1.03 34.92 -11.33
N GLY A 142 1.89 35.73 -11.95
CA GLY A 142 1.59 37.15 -12.18
C GLY A 142 0.55 37.39 -13.28
N ARG A 143 0.31 36.42 -14.18
CA ARG A 143 -0.61 36.57 -15.33
C ARG A 143 -2.04 36.14 -15.02
N THR A 144 -2.22 35.39 -13.94
CA THR A 144 -3.49 34.81 -13.48
C THR A 144 -4.07 35.57 -12.28
N GLY A 145 -3.60 36.80 -12.02
CA GLY A 145 -4.07 37.58 -10.87
C GLY A 145 -3.66 37.00 -9.51
N GLY A 146 -2.71 36.07 -9.49
CA GLY A 146 -2.24 35.40 -8.27
C GLY A 146 -2.76 33.97 -8.09
N ASP A 147 -3.47 33.40 -9.06
CA ASP A 147 -3.90 31.99 -9.04
C ASP A 147 -2.76 31.05 -9.49
N LEU A 148 -2.99 29.73 -9.43
CA LEU A 148 -2.13 28.73 -10.06
C LEU A 148 -1.92 29.09 -11.55
N GLU A 149 -0.70 29.03 -12.07
CA GLU A 149 -0.40 29.42 -13.46
C GLU A 149 0.42 28.34 -14.16
N MET A 150 -0.14 27.76 -15.23
CA MET A 150 0.60 26.90 -16.17
C MET A 150 0.98 27.73 -17.40
N THR A 151 2.27 27.88 -17.68
CA THR A 151 2.73 28.69 -18.82
C THR A 151 3.73 27.92 -19.68
N LEU A 152 3.57 28.07 -21.00
CA LEU A 152 4.50 27.63 -22.04
C LEU A 152 5.10 28.86 -22.71
N HIS A 153 6.43 28.93 -22.76
CA HIS A 153 7.19 29.94 -23.48
C HIS A 153 7.89 29.31 -24.69
N PRO A 154 7.37 29.48 -25.92
CA PRO A 154 7.94 28.83 -27.10
C PRO A 154 9.07 29.62 -27.77
N ASN A 155 9.39 30.81 -27.24
CA ASN A 155 10.36 31.76 -27.78
C ASN A 155 10.11 32.12 -29.28
N PRO A 156 9.44 33.25 -29.59
CA PRO A 156 8.87 34.26 -28.67
C PRO A 156 7.46 33.92 -28.18
N GLY A 157 7.00 34.62 -27.15
CA GLY A 157 5.62 34.56 -26.65
C GLY A 157 5.47 33.83 -25.32
N ALA A 158 4.27 33.89 -24.76
CA ALA A 158 3.85 33.20 -23.55
C ALA A 158 2.40 32.76 -23.71
N TYR A 159 2.12 31.48 -23.45
CA TYR A 159 0.79 30.89 -23.53
C TYR A 159 0.46 30.31 -22.17
N THR A 160 -0.56 30.88 -21.55
CA THR A 160 -0.88 30.63 -20.16
C THR A 160 -2.26 29.98 -20.06
N ILE A 161 -2.39 29.05 -19.11
CA ILE A 161 -3.66 28.59 -18.58
C ILE A 161 -3.83 29.22 -17.20
N ASP A 162 -4.97 29.90 -17.04
CA ASP A 162 -5.49 30.36 -15.76
C ASP A 162 -6.66 29.42 -15.37
N PRO A 163 -6.49 28.53 -14.37
CA PRO A 163 -7.56 27.68 -13.90
C PRO A 163 -8.53 28.41 -12.95
N GLY A 164 -8.23 29.64 -12.52
CA GLY A 164 -9.06 30.40 -11.59
C GLY A 164 -9.12 29.80 -10.17
N VAL A 165 -8.08 29.05 -9.77
CA VAL A 165 -8.01 28.38 -8.46
C VAL A 165 -6.71 28.66 -7.72
N THR A 166 -6.84 28.72 -6.40
CA THR A 166 -5.75 28.76 -5.43
C THR A 166 -5.77 27.47 -4.61
N LEU A 167 -4.62 26.83 -4.43
CA LEU A 167 -4.49 25.57 -3.69
C LEU A 167 -3.59 25.79 -2.46
N GLU A 168 -4.10 26.48 -1.44
CA GLU A 168 -3.39 26.77 -0.16
C GLU A 168 -4.14 26.18 1.04
N ASP A 169 -4.57 24.93 0.90
CA ASP A 169 -5.31 24.21 1.95
C ASP A 169 -4.47 23.11 2.61
N SER A 170 -3.20 22.97 2.19
CA SER A 170 -2.29 21.91 2.61
C SER A 170 -2.91 20.52 2.42
N GLN A 171 -3.76 20.35 1.42
CA GLN A 171 -4.32 19.06 1.01
C GLN A 171 -3.60 18.49 -0.21
N TRP A 172 -3.68 17.17 -0.37
CA TRP A 172 -3.20 16.49 -1.57
C TRP A 172 -4.15 16.74 -2.73
N HIS A 173 -3.60 17.24 -3.83
CA HIS A 173 -4.30 17.37 -5.10
C HIS A 173 -3.60 16.58 -6.19
N HIS A 174 -4.38 15.91 -7.04
CA HIS A 174 -3.84 15.27 -8.24
C HIS A 174 -3.79 16.30 -9.35
N ILE A 175 -2.60 16.75 -9.72
CA ILE A 175 -2.40 17.77 -10.74
C ILE A 175 -1.84 17.11 -12.00
N VAL A 176 -2.53 17.31 -13.12
CA VAL A 176 -2.12 16.78 -14.42
C VAL A 176 -2.05 17.90 -15.44
N PHE A 177 -0.91 18.02 -16.12
CA PHE A 177 -0.73 18.87 -17.29
C PHE A 177 -0.51 18.02 -18.52
N THR A 178 -1.29 18.23 -19.57
CA THR A 178 -1.11 17.56 -20.87
C THR A 178 -0.79 18.58 -21.95
N TYR A 179 0.14 18.24 -22.85
CA TYR A 179 0.44 19.00 -24.05
C TYR A 179 0.47 18.10 -25.28
N ASP A 180 -0.36 18.46 -26.26
CA ASP A 180 -0.54 17.74 -27.53
C ASP A 180 -0.09 18.63 -28.70
N LYS A 181 1.12 18.38 -29.22
CA LYS A 181 1.70 19.15 -30.32
C LYS A 181 1.02 18.78 -31.64
N GLY A 182 0.53 19.80 -32.34
CA GLY A 182 -0.25 19.63 -33.57
C GLY A 182 -1.70 19.18 -33.35
N GLY A 183 -2.10 18.90 -32.10
CA GLY A 183 -3.46 18.51 -31.73
C GLY A 183 -4.16 19.54 -30.84
N ALA A 184 -4.67 19.13 -29.68
CA ALA A 184 -5.52 19.94 -28.81
C ALA A 184 -4.78 21.05 -28.02
N GLY A 185 -3.45 21.03 -27.98
CA GLY A 185 -2.64 21.99 -27.23
C GLY A 185 -2.54 21.64 -25.74
N MET A 186 -2.61 22.66 -24.90
CA MET A 186 -2.39 22.58 -23.46
C MET A 186 -3.70 22.34 -22.70
N LYS A 187 -3.68 21.44 -21.71
CA LYS A 187 -4.77 21.27 -20.74
C LYS A 187 -4.21 21.07 -19.34
N LEU A 188 -4.90 21.61 -18.36
CA LEU A 188 -4.60 21.45 -16.93
C LEU A 188 -5.81 20.81 -16.25
N TYR A 189 -5.55 19.78 -15.46
CA TYR A 189 -6.53 19.06 -14.68
C TYR A 189 -6.12 19.09 -13.21
N ILE A 190 -7.12 19.19 -12.34
CA ILE A 190 -6.97 19.14 -10.88
C ILE A 190 -8.04 18.18 -10.38
N ASP A 191 -7.64 17.19 -9.59
CA ASP A 191 -8.50 16.18 -8.97
C ASP A 191 -9.41 15.47 -10.00
N GLY A 192 -8.80 15.07 -11.12
CA GLY A 192 -9.48 14.39 -12.22
C GLY A 192 -10.28 15.30 -13.17
N ALA A 193 -10.52 16.57 -12.80
CA ALA A 193 -11.36 17.48 -13.57
C ALA A 193 -10.55 18.48 -14.41
N LEU A 194 -10.98 18.76 -15.64
CA LEU A 194 -10.37 19.79 -16.50
C LEU A 194 -10.65 21.19 -15.92
N THR A 195 -9.61 21.91 -15.51
CA THR A 195 -9.72 23.25 -14.91
C THR A 195 -9.33 24.37 -15.86
N GLY A 196 -8.55 24.09 -16.90
CA GLY A 196 -8.21 25.09 -17.90
C GLY A 196 -7.55 24.52 -19.15
N SER A 197 -7.53 25.31 -20.23
CA SER A 197 -6.90 24.92 -21.50
C SER A 197 -6.39 26.11 -22.31
N ASN A 198 -5.43 25.85 -23.18
CA ASN A 198 -4.91 26.82 -24.15
C ASN A 198 -4.60 26.09 -25.47
N ILE A 199 -5.06 26.64 -26.59
CA ILE A 199 -4.97 25.98 -27.91
C ILE A 199 -3.57 26.01 -28.54
N TYR A 200 -2.58 26.61 -27.88
CA TYR A 200 -1.21 26.60 -28.41
C TYR A 200 -0.67 25.18 -28.49
N ASN A 201 -0.15 24.80 -29.66
CA ASN A 201 0.27 23.43 -29.97
C ASN A 201 1.43 23.37 -30.98
N ILE A 202 2.19 24.46 -31.15
CA ILE A 202 3.12 24.61 -32.28
C ILE A 202 4.53 24.12 -31.95
N LYS A 203 5.08 24.49 -30.79
CA LYS A 203 6.46 24.13 -30.39
C LYS A 203 6.50 23.30 -29.11
N SER A 204 7.45 22.38 -29.03
CA SER A 204 7.70 21.49 -27.90
C SER A 204 9.19 21.44 -27.56
N PHE A 205 9.55 20.62 -26.57
CA PHE A 205 10.94 20.40 -26.16
C PHE A 205 11.85 20.01 -27.34
N SER A 206 11.40 19.13 -28.24
CA SER A 206 12.15 18.71 -29.43
C SER A 206 12.52 19.87 -30.39
N ASP A 207 11.76 20.98 -30.39
CA ASP A 207 12.06 22.16 -31.21
C ASP A 207 13.04 23.13 -30.53
N TRP A 208 13.24 22.99 -29.21
CA TRP A 208 14.12 23.84 -28.40
C TRP A 208 15.55 23.26 -28.25
N GLY A 209 15.77 22.05 -28.77
CA GLY A 209 17.05 21.37 -28.79
C GLY A 209 17.41 20.70 -27.46
N ASN A 210 18.57 20.03 -27.40
CA ASN A 210 18.93 19.17 -26.27
C ASN A 210 19.48 19.92 -25.05
N GLY A 211 19.66 19.22 -23.93
CA GLY A 211 20.27 19.74 -22.71
C GLY A 211 19.35 20.74 -21.99
N GLN A 212 18.05 20.45 -22.00
CA GLN A 212 17.04 21.17 -21.25
C GLN A 212 17.02 20.67 -19.80
N ASN A 213 16.57 21.52 -18.88
CA ASN A 213 16.45 21.15 -17.49
C ASN A 213 15.05 20.60 -17.22
N PHE A 214 14.95 19.54 -16.41
CA PHE A 214 13.67 19.01 -15.94
C PHE A 214 13.67 18.99 -14.42
N TYR A 215 13.18 20.07 -13.82
CA TYR A 215 13.17 20.24 -12.36
C TYR A 215 11.78 20.09 -11.77
N LEU A 216 11.72 19.43 -10.61
CA LEU A 216 10.61 19.55 -9.67
C LEU A 216 11.05 20.42 -8.50
N GLY A 217 10.19 21.33 -8.07
CA GLY A 217 10.42 22.18 -6.90
C GLY A 217 11.37 23.37 -7.10
N LYS A 218 11.87 23.59 -8.32
CA LYS A 218 12.85 24.64 -8.64
C LYS A 218 12.57 25.31 -9.98
N ALA A 219 12.72 26.63 -10.01
CA ALA A 219 12.71 27.41 -11.25
C ALA A 219 14.05 27.37 -12.00
N ASN A 220 13.98 27.52 -13.32
CA ASN A 220 15.13 27.86 -14.16
C ASN A 220 15.66 29.28 -13.88
N TRP A 221 14.87 30.12 -13.22
CA TRP A 221 15.24 31.45 -12.76
C TRP A 221 15.61 31.47 -11.27
N ASN A 222 16.05 32.64 -10.79
CA ASN A 222 16.30 32.88 -9.38
C ASN A 222 15.00 33.23 -8.62
N ASP A 223 14.00 32.37 -8.77
CA ASP A 223 12.71 32.41 -8.07
C ASP A 223 12.77 31.53 -6.80
N PRO A 224 11.82 31.68 -5.85
CA PRO A 224 11.73 30.81 -4.67
C PRO A 224 11.60 29.32 -5.01
N TYR A 225 12.11 28.47 -4.12
CA TYR A 225 11.90 27.01 -4.20
C TYR A 225 10.51 26.64 -3.70
N PHE A 226 10.05 25.46 -4.13
CA PHE A 226 8.79 24.90 -3.68
C PHE A 226 8.81 24.53 -2.20
N ASP A 227 7.73 24.84 -1.50
CA ASP A 227 7.44 24.43 -0.14
C ASP A 227 6.14 23.63 -0.14
N GLY A 228 6.27 22.33 0.06
CA GLY A 228 5.18 21.40 -0.10
C GLY A 228 5.65 19.95 -0.13
N GLU A 229 4.77 19.09 -0.61
CA GLU A 229 5.01 17.67 -0.72
C GLU A 229 4.65 17.17 -2.13
N MET A 230 5.37 16.16 -2.62
CA MET A 230 5.06 15.48 -3.88
C MET A 230 5.10 13.97 -3.71
N ASP A 231 4.24 13.29 -4.46
CA ASP A 231 4.11 11.84 -4.47
C ASP A 231 3.63 11.37 -5.86
N GLU A 232 3.93 10.11 -6.21
CA GLU A 232 3.40 9.44 -7.40
C GLU A 232 3.58 10.24 -8.72
N VAL A 233 4.76 10.82 -8.93
CA VAL A 233 5.06 11.65 -10.11
C VAL A 233 5.34 10.79 -11.33
N SER A 234 4.74 11.15 -12.46
CA SER A 234 4.86 10.44 -13.73
C SER A 234 4.97 11.39 -14.93
N ILE A 235 5.68 10.93 -15.96
CA ILE A 235 5.80 11.57 -17.26
C ILE A 235 5.37 10.59 -18.35
N PHE A 236 4.48 11.05 -19.23
CA PHE A 236 4.08 10.31 -20.42
C PHE A 236 4.58 10.98 -21.69
N SER A 237 4.90 10.19 -22.71
CA SER A 237 5.31 10.69 -24.03
C SER A 237 4.15 11.10 -24.94
N ILE A 238 2.93 11.19 -24.39
CA ILE A 238 1.70 11.57 -25.09
C ILE A 238 0.88 12.50 -24.20
N ALA A 239 -0.09 13.20 -24.78
CA ALA A 239 -1.20 13.80 -24.05
C ALA A 239 -2.27 12.74 -23.75
N ILE A 240 -2.38 12.30 -22.50
CA ILE A 240 -3.41 11.33 -22.09
C ILE A 240 -4.81 11.95 -22.09
N THR A 241 -5.86 11.13 -22.20
CA THR A 241 -7.24 11.64 -22.31
C THR A 241 -7.83 12.06 -20.96
N SER A 242 -8.93 12.82 -20.97
CA SER A 242 -9.66 13.21 -19.75
C SER A 242 -10.16 12.00 -18.95
N GLU A 243 -10.55 10.93 -19.64
CA GLU A 243 -11.03 9.68 -19.04
C GLU A 243 -9.88 8.94 -18.36
N GLU A 244 -8.69 8.96 -18.97
CA GLU A 244 -7.47 8.40 -18.37
C GLU A 244 -7.08 9.20 -17.12
N VAL A 245 -7.08 10.54 -17.19
CA VAL A 245 -6.81 11.40 -16.02
C VAL A 245 -7.78 11.10 -14.88
N THR A 246 -9.08 10.97 -15.18
CA THR A 246 -10.10 10.63 -14.19
C THR A 246 -9.87 9.24 -13.60
N SER A 247 -9.48 8.26 -14.42
CA SER A 247 -9.18 6.90 -13.96
C SER A 247 -7.96 6.88 -13.04
N ILE A 248 -6.90 7.59 -13.38
CA ILE A 248 -5.69 7.73 -12.53
C ILE A 248 -6.06 8.35 -11.18
N TYR A 249 -6.77 9.48 -11.19
CA TYR A 249 -7.22 10.14 -9.97
C TYR A 249 -8.04 9.22 -9.06
N ASN A 250 -9.03 8.50 -9.63
CA ASN A 250 -9.88 7.59 -8.88
C ASN A 250 -9.13 6.35 -8.35
N GLY A 251 -7.99 6.00 -8.95
CA GLY A 251 -7.10 4.96 -8.44
C GLY A 251 -6.36 5.36 -7.15
N GLY A 252 -6.29 6.66 -6.83
CA GLY A 252 -5.62 7.18 -5.64
C GLY A 252 -4.10 6.89 -5.63
N GLN A 253 -3.52 6.84 -4.43
CA GLN A 253 -2.11 6.48 -4.22
C GLN A 253 -1.79 5.01 -4.56
N ASN A 254 -2.81 4.16 -4.72
CA ASN A 254 -2.64 2.74 -5.04
C ASN A 254 -2.66 2.45 -6.55
N ALA A 255 -2.82 3.47 -7.39
CA ALA A 255 -2.78 3.30 -8.84
C ALA A 255 -1.39 2.82 -9.27
N ASP A 256 -1.30 1.69 -9.98
CA ASP A 256 -0.06 1.27 -10.63
C ASP A 256 -0.08 1.65 -12.11
N LEU A 257 0.56 2.77 -12.43
CA LEU A 257 0.61 3.31 -13.79
C LEU A 257 1.40 2.43 -14.77
N ARG A 258 2.12 1.39 -14.30
CA ARG A 258 2.83 0.44 -15.17
C ARG A 258 1.89 -0.52 -15.91
N THR A 259 0.65 -0.64 -15.44
CA THR A 259 -0.35 -1.52 -16.04
C THR A 259 -1.61 -0.74 -16.37
N SER A 260 -2.21 -0.99 -17.53
CA SER A 260 -3.48 -0.37 -17.89
C SER A 260 -4.61 -0.86 -16.98
N PHE A 261 -5.49 0.04 -16.54
CA PHE A 261 -6.65 -0.26 -15.68
C PHE A 261 -7.79 0.72 -15.94
N GLY A 262 -9.05 0.28 -15.81
CA GLY A 262 -10.20 1.14 -16.11
C GLY A 262 -10.10 1.77 -17.50
N ASP A 263 -10.29 3.09 -17.59
CA ASP A 263 -10.11 3.82 -18.85
C ASP A 263 -8.64 4.24 -19.09
N TYR A 264 -7.75 4.10 -18.10
CA TYR A 264 -6.32 4.33 -18.27
C TYR A 264 -5.69 3.22 -19.12
N GLN A 265 -5.25 3.57 -20.33
CA GLN A 265 -4.72 2.63 -21.32
C GLN A 265 -3.29 2.96 -21.79
N SER A 266 -2.71 4.05 -21.31
CA SER A 266 -1.43 4.61 -21.77
C SER A 266 -0.19 4.13 -21.00
N ALA A 267 -0.25 2.97 -20.33
CA ALA A 267 0.90 2.41 -19.60
C ALA A 267 2.16 2.22 -20.46
N GLN A 268 2.00 1.95 -21.76
CA GLN A 268 3.13 1.81 -22.69
C GLN A 268 3.80 3.15 -23.06
N ASN A 269 3.14 4.28 -22.78
CA ASN A 269 3.63 5.62 -23.07
C ASN A 269 4.25 6.28 -21.83
N LEU A 270 4.29 5.59 -20.70
CA LEU A 270 4.95 6.02 -19.47
C LEU A 270 6.47 6.00 -19.68
N VAL A 271 7.10 7.17 -19.63
CA VAL A 271 8.55 7.34 -19.83
C VAL A 271 9.32 7.67 -18.55
N GLY A 272 8.59 7.98 -17.48
CA GLY A 272 9.13 8.11 -16.13
C GLY A 272 8.01 7.91 -15.12
N TYR A 273 8.26 7.13 -14.08
CA TYR A 273 7.33 6.93 -12.97
C TYR A 273 8.09 6.76 -11.66
N TRP A 274 7.94 7.75 -10.79
CA TRP A 274 8.61 7.84 -9.51
C TRP A 274 7.55 7.83 -8.42
N LYS A 275 7.39 6.68 -7.76
CA LYS A 275 6.47 6.51 -6.63
C LYS A 275 6.88 7.32 -5.41
N MET A 276 8.16 7.66 -5.27
CA MET A 276 8.67 8.40 -4.10
C MET A 276 8.48 7.65 -2.78
N ASN A 277 8.57 6.31 -2.83
CA ASN A 277 8.38 5.39 -1.72
C ASN A 277 9.68 4.83 -1.13
N GLU A 278 10.86 5.25 -1.60
CA GLU A 278 12.15 4.76 -1.11
C GLU A 278 12.46 5.24 0.32
N GLY A 279 11.88 6.39 0.68
CA GLY A 279 11.91 7.08 1.97
C GLY A 279 13.27 7.20 2.67
N SER A 280 14.35 7.01 1.93
CA SER A 280 15.72 7.34 2.29
C SER A 280 16.60 7.45 1.04
N GLY A 281 17.80 8.01 1.19
CA GLY A 281 18.74 8.17 0.08
C GLY A 281 18.47 9.41 -0.79
N THR A 282 19.16 9.49 -1.93
CA THR A 282 19.18 10.67 -2.81
C THR A 282 18.80 10.36 -4.26
N VAL A 283 18.28 9.15 -4.52
CA VAL A 283 17.90 8.68 -5.85
C VAL A 283 16.50 8.09 -5.74
N ILE A 284 15.62 8.46 -6.67
CA ILE A 284 14.29 7.88 -6.84
C ILE A 284 14.36 6.95 -8.05
N SER A 285 13.95 5.70 -7.87
CA SER A 285 13.97 4.69 -8.92
C SER A 285 12.82 4.94 -9.88
N ASP A 286 13.12 4.89 -11.18
CA ASP A 286 12.10 4.90 -12.22
C ASP A 286 11.49 3.50 -12.37
N LEU A 287 10.18 3.43 -12.21
CA LEU A 287 9.39 2.21 -12.38
C LEU A 287 8.86 2.04 -13.81
N SER A 288 9.11 3.01 -14.70
CA SER A 288 8.85 2.86 -16.13
C SER A 288 9.87 1.92 -16.79
N PRO A 289 9.60 1.46 -18.04
CA PRO A 289 10.55 0.60 -18.78
C PRO A 289 11.89 1.26 -19.14
N PHE A 290 12.10 2.55 -18.83
CA PHE A 290 13.22 3.35 -19.35
C PHE A 290 14.35 3.62 -18.35
N ASN A 291 14.19 3.24 -17.07
CA ASN A 291 15.21 3.38 -16.03
C ASN A 291 15.74 4.83 -15.90
N ASN A 292 14.84 5.79 -16.06
CA ASN A 292 15.05 7.22 -15.96
C ASN A 292 15.06 7.67 -14.49
N ASN A 293 16.00 7.19 -13.67
CA ASN A 293 16.04 7.53 -12.24
C ASN A 293 16.17 9.06 -12.02
N ALA A 294 15.51 9.56 -10.97
CA ALA A 294 15.55 10.96 -10.57
C ALA A 294 16.52 11.18 -9.39
N PHE A 295 17.06 12.38 -9.27
CA PHE A 295 18.07 12.73 -8.26
C PHE A 295 17.60 13.84 -7.34
N LEU A 296 17.69 13.60 -6.03
CA LEU A 296 17.27 14.53 -4.99
C LEU A 296 18.41 15.51 -4.64
N ASN A 297 18.06 16.77 -4.41
CA ASN A 297 18.94 17.77 -3.82
C ASN A 297 18.22 18.46 -2.66
N GLY A 298 18.68 18.26 -1.43
CA GLY A 298 18.14 18.92 -0.22
C GLY A 298 16.82 18.33 0.29
N VAL A 299 15.99 17.81 -0.62
CA VAL A 299 14.69 17.19 -0.33
C VAL A 299 14.79 16.15 0.79
N SER A 300 13.83 16.21 1.70
CA SER A 300 13.68 15.24 2.78
C SER A 300 12.56 14.25 2.49
N TRP A 301 12.64 13.06 3.07
CA TRP A 301 11.61 12.05 2.94
C TRP A 301 10.56 12.25 4.02
N GLY A 302 9.30 12.37 3.60
CA GLY A 302 8.14 12.32 4.47
C GLY A 302 7.80 10.90 4.85
N ILE A 303 7.21 10.74 6.03
CA ILE A 303 6.52 9.50 6.37
C ILE A 303 5.12 9.69 5.77
N GLY A 304 4.87 9.13 4.60
CA GLY A 304 3.57 9.27 3.98
C GLY A 304 2.52 8.48 4.76
N SER A 305 1.28 8.87 4.51
CA SER A 305 0.09 8.37 5.21
C SER A 305 -0.54 7.21 4.44
N GLY A 306 0.24 6.19 4.06
CA GLY A 306 -0.32 4.85 3.89
C GLY A 306 -0.67 4.34 5.27
N GLY A 307 -1.93 3.94 5.47
CA GLY A 307 -2.38 3.47 6.77
C GLY A 307 -1.47 2.33 7.25
N SER A 308 -1.10 2.34 8.53
CA SER A 308 -0.49 1.16 9.14
C SER A 308 -1.30 -0.06 8.72
N GLU A 309 -0.62 -1.13 8.33
CA GLU A 309 -1.31 -2.39 8.06
C GLU A 309 -2.01 -2.86 9.34
N ILE A 310 -3.32 -2.66 9.40
CA ILE A 310 -4.12 -2.95 10.60
C ILE A 310 -5.07 -4.12 10.36
N SER A 311 -5.11 -4.66 9.14
CA SER A 311 -6.01 -5.73 8.77
C SER A 311 -5.38 -6.72 7.80
N LEU A 312 -5.86 -7.97 7.85
CA LEU A 312 -5.37 -9.07 7.01
C LEU A 312 -5.47 -8.82 5.49
N SER A 313 -6.31 -7.88 5.05
CA SER A 313 -6.42 -7.50 3.64
C SER A 313 -5.26 -6.64 3.17
N ASP A 314 -4.62 -5.92 4.10
CA ASP A 314 -3.52 -5.01 3.83
C ASP A 314 -2.21 -5.80 3.73
N PHE A 315 -2.09 -6.90 4.51
CA PHE A 315 -0.91 -7.76 4.56
C PHE A 315 -0.65 -8.41 3.20
N ASP A 316 0.45 -8.05 2.54
CA ASP A 316 0.82 -8.47 1.20
C ASP A 316 1.99 -9.47 1.17
N ASP A 317 2.73 -9.58 2.27
CA ASP A 317 3.85 -10.50 2.45
C ASP A 317 3.75 -11.32 3.76
N VAL A 318 4.78 -12.12 4.05
CA VAL A 318 4.82 -13.00 5.23
C VAL A 318 5.22 -12.26 6.51
N ASP A 319 5.94 -11.16 6.42
CA ASP A 319 6.50 -10.40 7.55
C ASP A 319 5.45 -9.58 8.27
N ASP A 320 4.42 -9.12 7.57
CA ASP A 320 3.26 -8.40 8.12
C ASP A 320 2.56 -9.19 9.24
N PHE A 321 2.65 -10.52 9.17
CA PHE A 321 2.10 -11.42 10.19
C PHE A 321 2.95 -11.50 11.47
N LYS A 322 4.13 -10.86 11.52
CA LYS A 322 4.97 -10.89 12.71
C LYS A 322 4.29 -10.16 13.86
N ASN A 323 4.01 -10.91 14.92
CA ASN A 323 3.27 -10.42 16.08
C ASN A 323 1.81 -10.06 15.77
N TYR A 324 1.23 -10.55 14.66
CA TYR A 324 -0.20 -10.46 14.43
C TYR A 324 -0.94 -11.15 15.58
N GLN A 325 -1.91 -10.44 16.20
CA GLN A 325 -2.71 -10.98 17.30
C GLN A 325 -4.15 -10.48 17.25
N ILE A 326 -5.09 -11.39 17.49
CA ILE A 326 -6.49 -11.08 17.77
C ILE A 326 -6.94 -11.81 19.03
N THR A 327 -7.73 -11.11 19.85
CA THR A 327 -8.27 -11.70 21.09
C THR A 327 -9.55 -12.51 20.84
N GLN A 328 -10.26 -12.22 19.75
CA GLN A 328 -11.51 -12.87 19.39
C GLN A 328 -11.72 -12.92 17.86
N TYR A 329 -12.27 -14.02 17.34
CA TYR A 329 -12.83 -14.09 15.99
C TYR A 329 -14.29 -13.62 15.98
N ALA A 330 -14.73 -12.94 14.91
CA ALA A 330 -16.09 -12.40 14.80
C ALA A 330 -17.19 -13.48 14.95
N ASP A 331 -17.06 -14.59 14.21
CA ASP A 331 -18.01 -15.71 14.25
C ASP A 331 -17.70 -16.72 15.37
N HIS A 332 -16.53 -16.59 16.02
CA HIS A 332 -16.06 -17.48 17.08
C HIS A 332 -15.46 -16.71 18.26
N PRO A 333 -16.26 -15.98 19.06
CA PRO A 333 -15.74 -15.04 20.06
C PRO A 333 -14.93 -15.64 21.21
N ALA A 334 -15.04 -16.96 21.43
CA ALA A 334 -14.27 -17.68 22.45
C ALA A 334 -12.83 -18.02 22.03
N PHE A 335 -12.48 -17.77 20.75
CA PHE A 335 -11.21 -18.14 20.13
C PHE A 335 -10.44 -16.88 19.74
N GLY A 336 -9.12 -16.89 19.90
CA GLY A 336 -8.22 -15.83 19.41
C GLY A 336 -7.02 -16.43 18.68
N ALA A 337 -6.21 -15.59 18.04
CA ALA A 337 -5.04 -16.04 17.28
C ALA A 337 -3.80 -15.19 17.58
N GLN A 338 -2.64 -15.81 17.46
CA GLN A 338 -1.34 -15.13 17.51
C GLN A 338 -0.40 -15.76 16.48
N VAL A 339 0.36 -14.93 15.77
CA VAL A 339 1.36 -15.36 14.81
C VAL A 339 2.72 -14.76 15.15
N TYR A 340 3.77 -15.56 15.01
CA TYR A 340 5.16 -15.14 15.17
C TYR A 340 5.92 -15.51 13.91
N VAL A 341 6.73 -14.58 13.40
CA VAL A 341 7.56 -14.75 12.20
C VAL A 341 9.01 -14.47 12.57
N GLU A 342 9.91 -15.38 12.20
CA GLU A 342 11.33 -15.33 12.58
C GLU A 342 12.22 -15.84 11.44
N TYR A 343 13.34 -15.17 11.16
CA TYR A 343 14.36 -15.68 10.23
C TYR A 343 15.03 -16.93 10.82
N VAL A 344 15.24 -17.95 9.98
CA VAL A 344 15.88 -19.21 10.36
C VAL A 344 16.81 -19.72 9.24
N ASN A 345 17.72 -20.62 9.58
CA ASN A 345 18.67 -21.18 8.61
C ASN A 345 18.62 -22.72 8.55
N TRP A 346 18.75 -23.27 7.35
CA TRP A 346 18.83 -24.71 7.09
C TRP A 346 19.98 -25.39 7.86
N ALA A 347 21.11 -24.70 8.08
CA ALA A 347 22.26 -25.23 8.81
C ALA A 347 21.89 -25.63 10.25
N SER A 348 20.96 -24.89 10.87
CA SER A 348 20.40 -25.20 12.19
C SER A 348 19.22 -26.19 12.15
N LYS A 349 18.88 -26.69 10.96
CA LYS A 349 17.63 -27.42 10.67
C LYS A 349 16.39 -26.61 11.08
N PHE A 350 16.43 -25.29 10.88
CA PHE A 350 15.38 -24.31 11.22
C PHE A 350 15.04 -24.20 12.72
N ARG A 351 15.93 -24.69 13.60
CA ARG A 351 15.67 -24.72 15.06
C ARG A 351 16.14 -23.47 15.78
N VAL A 352 17.10 -22.75 15.20
CA VAL A 352 17.72 -21.56 15.80
C VAL A 352 17.30 -20.33 15.00
N VAL A 353 16.81 -19.32 15.72
CA VAL A 353 16.47 -18.00 15.15
C VAL A 353 17.76 -17.31 14.72
N SER A 354 17.74 -16.75 13.51
CA SER A 354 18.83 -15.96 12.95
C SER A 354 18.69 -14.49 13.38
N THR A 355 19.82 -13.84 13.65
CA THR A 355 19.86 -12.38 13.93
C THR A 355 20.10 -11.55 12.66
N THR A 356 20.27 -12.21 11.51
CA THR A 356 20.42 -11.58 10.19
C THR A 356 19.41 -12.19 9.22
N PRO A 357 18.96 -11.47 8.18
CA PRO A 357 18.04 -12.00 7.17
C PRO A 357 18.54 -13.30 6.52
N THR A 358 17.61 -14.20 6.21
CA THR A 358 17.87 -15.52 5.58
C THR A 358 16.76 -15.91 4.61
N GLU A 359 17.01 -16.90 3.76
CA GLU A 359 16.04 -17.36 2.74
C GLU A 359 14.87 -18.16 3.29
N TYR A 360 14.77 -18.26 4.62
CA TYR A 360 13.77 -19.07 5.30
C TYR A 360 13.21 -18.33 6.50
N LYS A 361 11.88 -18.32 6.59
CA LYS A 361 11.10 -17.79 7.71
C LYS A 361 10.39 -18.95 8.40
N ARG A 362 10.46 -18.97 9.73
CA ARG A 362 9.67 -19.84 10.59
C ARG A 362 8.45 -19.06 11.03
N VAL A 363 7.27 -19.55 10.69
CA VAL A 363 6.00 -18.95 11.12
C VAL A 363 5.31 -19.88 12.10
N VAL A 364 5.01 -19.38 13.29
CA VAL A 364 4.31 -20.11 14.35
C VAL A 364 2.91 -19.54 14.48
N VAL A 365 1.89 -20.38 14.27
CA VAL A 365 0.48 -20.00 14.34
C VAL A 365 -0.15 -20.64 15.57
N ASN A 366 -0.75 -19.81 16.43
CA ASN A 366 -1.39 -20.22 17.68
C ASN A 366 -2.88 -19.85 17.65
N ILE A 367 -3.76 -20.84 17.87
CA ILE A 367 -5.20 -20.62 18.08
C ILE A 367 -5.55 -20.89 19.54
N SER A 368 -5.85 -19.81 20.26
CA SER A 368 -6.23 -19.84 21.67
C SER A 368 -7.73 -20.04 21.85
N HIS A 369 -8.13 -20.53 23.04
CA HIS A 369 -9.52 -20.62 23.45
C HIS A 369 -9.63 -20.32 24.96
N SER A 370 -10.70 -19.65 25.39
CA SER A 370 -10.89 -19.21 26.78
C SER A 370 -10.76 -20.31 27.85
N SER A 371 -11.24 -21.51 27.56
CA SER A 371 -11.27 -22.65 28.51
C SER A 371 -10.37 -23.84 28.14
N PHE A 372 -9.67 -23.80 27.00
CA PHE A 372 -8.91 -24.95 26.49
C PHE A 372 -7.48 -24.55 26.14
N SER A 373 -6.58 -25.54 26.09
CA SER A 373 -5.20 -25.31 25.67
C SER A 373 -5.12 -24.78 24.24
N THR A 374 -4.18 -23.87 24.01
CA THR A 374 -3.87 -23.33 22.68
C THR A 374 -3.43 -24.46 21.75
N LEU A 375 -3.92 -24.43 20.51
CA LEU A 375 -3.45 -25.27 19.43
C LEU A 375 -2.37 -24.50 18.66
N THR A 376 -1.20 -25.11 18.51
CA THR A 376 -0.03 -24.49 17.86
C THR A 376 0.39 -25.36 16.69
N ASP A 377 0.71 -24.72 15.58
CA ASP A 377 1.42 -25.36 14.47
C ASP A 377 2.50 -24.42 13.92
N THR A 378 3.49 -24.99 13.24
CA THR A 378 4.65 -24.26 12.73
C THR A 378 4.91 -24.65 11.29
N LEU A 379 5.12 -23.63 10.46
CA LEU A 379 5.45 -23.76 9.05
C LEU A 379 6.80 -23.09 8.75
N ILE A 380 7.53 -23.68 7.81
CA ILE A 380 8.76 -23.11 7.26
C ILE A 380 8.43 -22.63 5.86
N ILE A 381 8.55 -21.33 5.63
CA ILE A 381 8.41 -20.71 4.31
C ILE A 381 9.81 -20.39 3.83
N GLY A 382 10.12 -20.77 2.59
CA GLY A 382 11.32 -20.31 1.91
C GLY A 382 10.95 -19.33 0.81
N ALA A 383 11.93 -18.53 0.38
CA ALA A 383 11.76 -17.59 -0.74
C ALA A 383 11.29 -18.25 -2.06
N GLY A 384 11.43 -19.57 -2.18
CA GLY A 384 11.23 -20.28 -3.45
C GLY A 384 12.36 -19.98 -4.44
N LEU A 385 12.29 -20.58 -5.62
CA LEU A 385 13.00 -20.11 -6.82
C LEU A 385 12.06 -19.23 -7.63
#